data_AF-A0A977MFX5-F1
#
_entry.id   AF-A0A977MFX5-F1
#
_cell.length_a   1.000
_cell.length_b   1.000
_cell.length_c   1.000
_cell.angle_alpha   90.00
_cell.angle_beta   90.00
_cell.angle_gamma   90.00
#
_symmetry.space_group_name_H-M   'P 1'
#
loop_
_entity.id
_entity.type
_entity.pdbx_description
1 polymer ?
#
loop_
_entity_poly.entity_id
_entity_poly.type
_entity_poly.pdbx_seq_one_letter_code
_entity_poly.pdbx_strand_id
1 'polypeptide(L)' 'QIPDSPEVNQATKSAIPSDRVMETLKNQVHVEISVQTEDGDEMVLELWTLGLDEALFDNSLKAMNTIYFRMGILLK' A
#
# COMPACT_ATOMS: atom_id res chain seq x y z
N GLN A 1 -9.94 7.65 13.87
CA GLN A 1 -9.08 6.45 14.02
C GLN A 1 -9.60 5.43 13.02
N ILE A 2 -8.73 4.82 12.22
CA ILE A 2 -9.15 3.82 11.22
C ILE A 2 -9.08 2.46 11.93
N PRO A 3 -10.20 1.73 12.08
CA PRO A 3 -10.18 0.42 12.71
C PRO A 3 -9.55 -0.61 11.77
N ASP A 4 -8.73 -1.49 12.33
CA ASP A 4 -8.08 -2.55 11.57
C ASP A 4 -8.96 -3.80 11.47
N SER A 5 -9.01 -4.43 10.29
CA SER A 5 -9.55 -5.79 10.13
C SER A 5 -8.43 -6.82 10.29
N PRO A 6 -8.62 -7.87 11.13
CA PRO A 6 -7.64 -8.95 11.27
C PRO A 6 -7.32 -9.66 9.95
N GLU A 7 -8.34 -9.89 9.12
CA GLU A 7 -8.23 -10.60 7.83
C GLU A 7 -7.42 -9.77 6.84
N VAL A 8 -7.74 -8.47 6.71
CA VAL A 8 -6.99 -7.54 5.85
C VAL A 8 -5.56 -7.40 6.34
N ASN A 9 -5.34 -7.31 7.65
CA ASN A 9 -4.00 -7.25 8.23
C ASN A 9 -3.18 -8.50 7.95
N GLN A 10 -3.78 -9.69 8.02
CA GLN A 10 -3.11 -10.93 7.71
C GLN A 10 -2.71 -10.98 6.23
N ALA A 11 -3.64 -10.70 5.31
CA ALA A 11 -3.35 -10.66 3.88
C ALA A 11 -2.26 -9.64 3.56
N THR A 12 -2.33 -8.46 4.17
CA THR A 12 -1.32 -7.40 4.00
C THR A 12 0.06 -7.83 4.48
N LYS A 13 0.17 -8.48 5.64
CA LYS A 13 1.45 -8.99 6.16
C LYS A 13 2.02 -10.12 5.31
N SER A 14 1.16 -10.94 4.69
CA SER A 14 1.58 -11.98 3.75
C SER A 14 2.10 -11.38 2.45
N ALA A 15 1.46 -10.33 1.92
CA ALA A 15 1.87 -9.64 0.70
C ALA A 15 3.08 -8.71 0.91
N ILE A 16 3.22 -8.13 2.10
CA ILE A 16 4.30 -7.20 2.48
C ILE A 16 5.00 -7.74 3.74
N PRO A 17 5.92 -8.72 3.59
CA PRO A 17 6.65 -9.26 4.72
C PRO A 17 7.47 -8.18 5.44
N SER A 18 7.43 -8.17 6.78
CA SER A 18 8.07 -7.14 7.60
C SER A 18 9.59 -7.02 7.39
N ASP A 19 10.25 -8.11 7.01
CA ASP A 19 11.69 -8.17 6.72
C ASP A 19 12.03 -7.71 5.29
N ARG A 20 11.03 -7.48 4.44
CA ARG A 20 11.19 -7.13 3.01
C ARG A 20 10.41 -5.90 2.55
N VAL A 21 9.85 -5.12 3.47
CA VAL A 21 9.00 -3.95 3.17
C VAL A 21 9.59 -3.05 2.08
N MET A 22 10.89 -2.72 2.15
CA MET A 22 11.53 -1.85 1.15
C MET A 22 11.66 -2.49 -0.23
N GLU A 23 11.95 -3.79 -0.29
CA GLU A 23 12.01 -4.54 -1.56
C GLU A 23 10.60 -4.61 -2.18
N THR A 24 9.60 -4.93 -1.36
CA THR A 24 8.19 -5.00 -1.80
C THR A 24 7.70 -3.65 -2.33
N LEU A 25 7.97 -2.54 -1.63
CA LEU A 25 7.55 -1.20 -2.09
C LEU A 25 8.27 -0.74 -3.37
N LYS A 26 9.52 -1.15 -3.59
CA LYS A 26 10.24 -0.91 -4.85
C LYS A 26 9.62 -1.68 -6.02
N ASN A 27 9.16 -2.91 -5.76
CA ASN A 27 8.46 -3.75 -6.72
C ASN A 27 6.97 -3.37 -6.87
N GLN A 28 6.53 -2.33 -6.17
CA GLN A 28 5.15 -1.87 -6.08
C GLN A 28 4.21 -2.86 -5.36
N VAL A 29 3.28 -2.30 -4.60
CA VAL A 29 2.17 -3.00 -3.97
C VAL A 29 0.92 -2.63 -4.73
N HIS A 30 0.16 -3.65 -5.12
CA HIS A 30 -1.13 -3.47 -5.77
C HIS A 30 -2.26 -3.93 -4.85
N VAL A 31 -3.32 -3.13 -4.78
CA VAL A 31 -4.60 -3.51 -4.20
C VAL A 31 -5.60 -3.51 -5.34
N GLU A 32 -6.07 -4.69 -5.70
CA GLU A 32 -7.10 -4.88 -6.72
C GLU A 32 -8.48 -4.91 -6.05
N ILE A 33 -9.42 -4.20 -6.66
CA ILE A 33 -10.83 -4.23 -6.29
C ILE A 33 -11.57 -4.82 -7.48
N SER A 34 -12.12 -6.01 -7.30
CA SER A 34 -12.93 -6.71 -8.31
C SER A 34 -14.37 -6.91 -7.82
N VAL A 35 -15.27 -7.17 -8.78
CA VAL A 35 -16.63 -7.65 -8.53
C VAL A 35 -16.77 -9.02 -9.16
N GLN A 36 -17.36 -9.96 -8.41
CA GLN A 36 -17.71 -11.29 -8.90
C GLN A 36 -19.23 -11.45 -8.94
N THR A 37 -19.77 -11.92 -10.07
CA THR A 37 -21.21 -12.20 -10.24
C THR A 37 -21.57 -13.57 -9.67
N GLU A 38 -22.86 -13.82 -9.44
CA GLU A 38 -23.36 -15.12 -8.99
C GLU A 38 -23.07 -16.25 -9.99
N ASP A 39 -22.98 -15.92 -11.27
CA ASP A 39 -22.63 -16.84 -12.35
C ASP A 39 -21.11 -17.13 -12.42
N GLY A 40 -20.32 -16.46 -11.57
CA GLY A 40 -18.88 -16.67 -11.43
C GLY A 40 -17.99 -15.76 -12.28
N ASP A 41 -18.58 -14.85 -13.08
CA ASP A 41 -17.81 -13.88 -13.86
C ASP A 41 -17.15 -12.87 -12.92
N GLU A 42 -15.86 -12.57 -13.17
CA GLU A 42 -15.11 -11.59 -12.40
C GLU A 42 -14.69 -10.41 -13.28
N MET A 43 -14.80 -9.19 -12.74
CA MET A 43 -14.37 -7.97 -13.39
C MET A 43 -13.57 -7.09 -12.43
N VAL A 44 -12.36 -6.73 -12.81
CA VAL A 44 -11.54 -5.74 -12.10
C VAL A 44 -12.14 -4.35 -12.30
N LEU A 45 -12.45 -3.68 -11.19
CA LEU A 45 -12.98 -2.31 -11.18
C LEU A 45 -11.85 -1.29 -11.03
N GLU A 46 -10.95 -1.55 -10.10
CA GLU A 46 -9.88 -0.63 -9.73
C GLU A 46 -8.59 -1.39 -9.39
N LEU A 47 -7.45 -0.77 -9.70
CA LEU A 47 -6.13 -1.24 -9.32
C LEU A 47 -5.36 -0.10 -8.68
N TRP A 48 -5.26 -0.10 -7.36
CA TRP A 48 -4.52 0.91 -6.62
C TRP A 48 -3.07 0.47 -6.49
N THR A 49 -2.14 1.38 -6.78
CA THR A 49 -0.70 1.09 -6.75
C THR A 49 -0.01 1.99 -5.74
N LEU A 50 0.70 1.37 -4.79
CA LEU A 50 1.59 2.03 -3.85
C LEU A 50 3.02 1.58 -4.14
N GLY A 51 3.90 2.53 -4.44
CA GLY A 51 5.31 2.23 -4.68
C GLY A 51 6.21 3.42 -4.42
N LEU A 52 7.51 3.16 -4.49
CA LEU A 52 8.54 4.19 -4.42
C LEU A 52 9.11 4.47 -5.81
N ASP A 53 9.20 5.74 -6.18
CA ASP A 53 9.92 6.15 -7.39
C ASP A 53 11.40 6.37 -7.06
N GLU A 54 12.26 5.49 -7.56
CA GLU A 54 13.71 5.57 -7.32
C GLU A 54 14.36 6.79 -7.99
N ALA A 55 13.71 7.40 -8.98
CA ALA A 55 14.20 8.63 -9.61
C ALA A 55 13.96 9.87 -8.74
N LEU A 56 13.04 9.80 -7.77
CA LEU A 56 12.59 10.94 -6.96
C LEU A 56 12.93 10.76 -5.47
N PHE A 57 14.22 10.54 -5.17
CA PHE A 57 14.69 10.40 -3.79
C PHE A 57 15.20 11.73 -3.21
N ASP A 58 14.45 12.32 -2.29
CA ASP A 58 14.83 13.57 -1.61
C ASP A 58 15.69 13.32 -0.36
N ASN A 59 17.01 13.49 -0.51
CA ASN A 59 17.98 13.37 0.59
C ASN A 59 18.10 14.63 1.47
N SER A 60 17.42 15.73 1.13
CA SER A 60 17.49 16.97 1.91
C SER A 60 16.67 16.92 3.20
N LEU A 61 15.70 16.01 3.26
CA LEU A 61 14.72 15.89 4.33
C LEU A 61 15.26 15.00 5.46
N LYS A 62 15.69 15.62 6.56
CA LYS A 62 16.31 14.91 7.70
C LYS A 62 15.38 14.71 8.90
N ALA A 63 14.19 15.31 8.88
CA ALA A 63 13.26 15.32 10.02
C ALA A 63 12.20 14.23 9.88
N MET A 64 12.33 13.18 10.70
CA MET A 64 11.39 12.05 10.74
C MET A 64 9.93 12.50 10.99
N ASN A 65 9.72 13.52 11.82
CA ASN A 65 8.40 14.09 12.09
C ASN A 65 7.72 14.64 10.83
N THR A 66 8.50 15.22 9.90
CA THR A 66 7.95 15.74 8.63
C THR A 66 7.48 14.60 7.74
N ILE A 67 8.16 13.45 7.74
CA ILE A 67 7.74 12.25 7.01
C ILE A 67 6.42 11.72 7.57
N TYR A 68 6.32 11.52 8.89
CA TYR A 68 5.09 11.06 9.52
C TYR A 68 3.91 12.01 9.27
N PHE A 69 4.14 13.32 9.33
CA PHE A 69 3.12 14.31 9.04
C PHE A 69 2.62 14.21 7.59
N ARG A 70 3.54 14.10 6.61
CA ARG A 70 3.18 13.93 5.19
C ARG A 70 2.45 12.63 4.92
N MET A 71 2.87 11.52 5.55
CA MET A 71 2.14 10.24 5.49
C MET A 71 0.72 10.38 6.07
N GLY A 72 0.55 11.12 7.16
CA GLY A 72 -0.76 11.40 7.73
C GLY A 72 -1.65 12.29 6.87
N ILE A 73 -1.09 13.10 5.97
CA ILE A 73 -1.84 13.81 4.93
C ILE A 73 -2.20 12.86 3.79
N LEU A 74 -1.27 12.02 3.33
CA LEU A 74 -1.50 11.07 2.25
C LEU A 74 -2.64 10.07 2.58
N LEU A 75 -2.79 9.71 3.85
CA LEU A 75 -3.85 8.81 4.32
C LEU A 75 -5.24 9.48 4.46
N LYS A 76 -5.32 10.81 4.35
CA LYS A 76 -6.60 11.55 4.40
C LYS A 76 -7.16 11.78 3.02
#